data_AF-A0A662GJB6-F1
#
_entry.id   AF-A0A662GJB6-F1
#
_cell.length_a   1.000
_cell.length_b   1.000
_cell.length_c   1.000
_cell.angle_alpha   90.00
_cell.angle_beta   90.00
_cell.angle_gamma   90.00
#
_symmetry.space_group_name_H-M   'P 1'
#
loop_
_entity.id
_entity.type
_entity.pdbx_description
1 polymer ?
#
loop_
_entity_poly.entity_id
_entity_poly.type
_entity_poly.pdbx_seq_one_letter_code
_entity_poly.pdbx_strand_id
1 'polypeptide(L)' 'MWDSRIDRGDYEIVYESRGAPGGVERVSARFLLKVFSRGFEYEAGGRRKYIPFHRIVEVRNVKTGEVLYRSRRHGP' A
#
# COMPACT_ATOMS: atom_id res chain seq x y z
N MET A 1 -16.36 -4.61 4.52
CA MET A 1 -15.86 -5.34 5.71
C MET A 1 -14.74 -6.26 5.21
N TRP A 2 -13.60 -6.37 5.92
CA TRP A 2 -12.53 -7.31 5.54
C TRP A 2 -12.97 -8.74 5.85
N ASP A 3 -12.56 -9.70 5.03
CA ASP A 3 -12.75 -11.13 5.32
C ASP A 3 -11.89 -11.49 6.54
N SER A 4 -12.48 -12.13 7.56
CA SER A 4 -11.79 -12.49 8.80
C SER A 4 -10.65 -13.50 8.61
N ARG A 5 -10.58 -14.15 7.44
CA ARG A 5 -9.49 -15.05 7.05
C ARG A 5 -8.26 -14.30 6.52
N ILE A 6 -8.38 -12.99 6.29
CA ILE A 6 -7.33 -12.15 5.72
C ILE A 6 -6.71 -11.30 6.85
N ASP A 7 -5.44 -11.54 7.15
CA ASP A 7 -4.67 -10.64 8.00
C ASP A 7 -4.11 -9.48 7.16
N ARG A 8 -4.50 -8.24 7.50
CA ARG A 8 -4.00 -7.03 6.84
C ARG A 8 -2.48 -6.84 7.04
N GLY A 9 -1.91 -7.41 8.10
CA GLY A 9 -0.47 -7.39 8.35
C GLY A 9 0.33 -8.14 7.29
N ASP A 10 -0.27 -9.15 6.65
CA ASP A 10 0.37 -9.97 5.63
C ASP A 10 0.55 -9.23 4.28
N TYR A 11 0.01 -8.02 4.15
CA TYR A 11 0.07 -7.26 2.91
C TYR A 11 0.91 -5.99 3.06
N GLU A 12 1.70 -5.73 2.03
CA GLU A 12 2.49 -4.52 1.89
C GLU A 12 2.07 -3.78 0.62
N ILE A 13 1.92 -2.46 0.76
CA ILE A 13 1.58 -1.54 -0.32
C ILE A 13 2.81 -0.68 -0.58
N VAL A 14 3.30 -0.71 -1.81
CA VAL A 14 4.40 0.12 -2.30
C VAL A 14 3.81 1.25 -3.13
N TYR A 15 4.19 2.49 -2.86
CA TYR A 15 3.69 3.65 -3.59
C TYR A 15 4.79 4.69 -3.83
N GLU A 16 4.65 5.48 -4.90
CA GLU A 16 5.59 6.57 -5.21
C GLU A 16 5.53 7.65 -4.14
N SER A 17 6.67 8.05 -3.57
CA SER A 17 6.77 9.14 -2.60
C SER A 17 7.83 10.16 -2.99
N ARG A 18 7.45 11.45 -3.00
CA ARG A 18 8.36 12.55 -3.28
C ARG A 18 9.23 12.77 -2.04
N GLY A 19 10.48 12.29 -2.10
CA GLY A 19 11.47 12.44 -1.03
C GLY A 19 11.92 11.13 -0.37
N ALA A 20 11.40 9.98 -0.80
CA ALA A 20 11.89 8.69 -0.31
C ALA A 20 13.12 8.21 -1.12
N PRO A 21 14.10 7.53 -0.48
CA PRO A 21 15.20 6.88 -1.19
C PRO A 21 14.64 5.88 -2.21
N GLY A 22 14.98 6.07 -3.50
CA GLY A 22 14.43 5.25 -4.59
C GLY A 22 13.03 5.64 -5.07
N GLY A 23 12.49 6.79 -4.61
CA GLY A 23 11.23 7.37 -5.11
C GLY A 23 9.96 6.66 -4.66
N VAL A 24 10.07 5.64 -3.80
CA VAL A 24 8.93 4.84 -3.30
C VAL A 24 8.98 4.68 -1.79
N GLU A 25 7.80 4.57 -1.17
CA GLU A 25 7.62 4.16 0.23
C GLU A 25 6.84 2.85 0.30
N ARG A 26 7.02 2.12 1.40
CA ARG A 26 6.32 0.87 1.70
C ARG A 26 5.51 1.04 2.98
N VAL A 27 4.29 0.53 2.99
CA VAL A 27 3.42 0.53 4.17
C VAL A 27 2.72 -0.81 4.31
N SER A 28 2.70 -1.36 5.51
CA SER A 28 1.89 -2.55 5.81
C SER A 28 0.41 -2.17 5.85
N ALA A 29 -0.45 -2.99 5.23
CA ALA A 29 -1.88 -2.72 5.15
C ALA A 29 -2.57 -2.76 6.53
N ARG A 30 -1.90 -3.26 7.57
CA ARG A 30 -2.35 -3.13 8.98
C ARG A 30 -2.60 -1.68 9.41
N PHE A 31 -1.87 -0.73 8.83
CA PHE A 31 -1.95 0.69 9.17
C PHE A 31 -3.02 1.43 8.37
N LEU A 32 -3.72 0.75 7.44
CA LEU A 32 -4.84 1.34 6.72
C LEU A 32 -5.97 1.67 7.69
N LEU A 33 -6.38 2.93 7.66
CA LEU A 33 -7.50 3.45 8.42
C LEU A 33 -8.79 3.44 7.59
N LYS A 34 -8.70 3.87 6.33
CA LYS A 34 -9.84 3.97 5.43
C LYS A 34 -9.43 3.83 3.98
N VAL A 35 -10.26 3.18 3.18
CA VAL A 35 -10.10 3.07 1.74
C VAL A 35 -11.24 3.84 1.09
N PHE A 36 -10.91 4.71 0.15
CA PHE A 36 -11.84 5.56 -0.60
C PHE A 36 -11.85 5.12 -2.07
N SER A 37 -12.72 5.72 -2.89
CA SER A 37 -12.81 5.41 -4.31
C SER A 37 -11.57 5.80 -5.13
N ARG A 38 -10.70 6.68 -4.61
CA ARG A 38 -9.54 7.23 -5.35
C ARG A 38 -8.21 7.06 -4.62
N GLY A 39 -8.20 6.43 -3.45
CA GLY A 39 -7.03 6.38 -2.60
C GLY A 39 -7.33 5.74 -1.25
N PHE A 40 -6.33 5.76 -0.38
CA PHE A 40 -6.46 5.25 0.98
C PHE A 40 -5.81 6.19 1.97
N GLU A 41 -6.22 6.09 3.23
CA GLU A 41 -5.59 6.71 4.37
C GLU A 41 -4.91 5.66 5.25
N TYR A 42 -3.74 6.01 5.76
CA TYR A 42 -3.02 5.18 6.70
C TYR A 42 -2.36 6.05 7.79
N GLU A 43 -2.03 5.43 8.91
CA GLU A 43 -1.31 6.07 10.00
C GLU A 43 0.21 5.86 9.85
N ALA A 44 0.98 6.94 9.89
CA ALA A 44 2.44 6.93 9.98
C ALA A 44 2.92 7.94 11.02
N GLY A 45 3.62 7.47 12.05
CA GLY A 45 4.22 8.32 13.07
C GLY A 45 3.20 9.23 13.76
N GLY A 46 2.00 8.71 14.06
CA GLY A 46 0.90 9.46 14.67
C GLY A 46 0.22 10.49 13.76
N ARG A 47 0.55 10.50 12.46
CA ARG A 47 -0.10 11.35 11.46
C ARG A 47 -0.86 10.52 10.44
N ARG A 48 -2.01 11.04 9.99
CA ARG A 48 -2.78 10.46 8.90
C ARG A 48 -2.22 10.95 7.56
N LYS A 49 -1.98 10.03 6.64
CA LYS A 49 -1.54 10.32 5.28
C LYS A 49 -2.54 9.75 4.27
N TYR A 50 -2.94 10.55 3.30
CA TYR A 50 -3.76 10.12 2.17
C TYR A 50 -2.89 9.82 0.94
N ILE A 51 -3.04 8.64 0.36
CA ILE A 51 -2.31 8.17 -0.82
C ILE A 51 -3.29 7.86 -1.96
N PRO A 52 -3.23 8.60 -3.09
CA PRO A 52 -3.98 8.27 -4.30
C PRO A 52 -3.58 6.92 -4.91
N PHE A 53 -4.54 6.18 -5.46
CA PHE A 53 -4.29 4.86 -6.06
C PHE A 53 -3.36 4.89 -7.27
N HIS A 54 -3.36 5.97 -8.06
CA HIS A 54 -2.47 6.10 -9.22
C HIS A 54 -0.97 6.17 -8.84
N ARG A 55 -0.64 6.33 -7.55
CA ARG A 55 0.73 6.27 -7.04
C ARG A 55 1.13 4.88 -6.56
N ILE A 56 0.20 3.93 -6.45
CA ILE A 56 0.51 2.57 -6.02
C ILE A 56 1.32 1.89 -7.13
N VAL A 57 2.51 1.43 -6.76
CA VAL A 57 3.43 0.70 -7.63
C VAL A 57 3.19 -0.79 -7.52
N GLU A 58 3.01 -1.30 -6.31
CA GLU A 58 2.86 -2.73 -6.06
C GLU A 58 2.03 -2.99 -4.79
N VAL A 59 1.22 -4.05 -4.80
CA VAL A 59 0.64 -4.63 -3.59
C VAL A 59 1.03 -6.11 -3.57
N ARG A 60 1.65 -6.54 -2.48
CA ARG A 60 2.12 -7.93 -2.34
C ARG A 60 1.72 -8.51 -1.00
N ASN A 61 1.49 -9.81 -0.99
CA ASN A 61 1.43 -10.61 0.21
C ASN A 61 2.86 -10.96 0.62
N VAL A 62 3.35 -10.41 1.74
CA VAL A 62 4.72 -10.64 2.21
C VAL A 62 4.93 -12.04 2.78
N LYS A 63 3.86 -12.74 3.15
CA LYS A 63 3.91 -14.10 3.70
C LYS A 63 4.02 -15.16 2.61
N THR A 64 3.29 -14.99 1.51
CA THR A 64 3.33 -15.94 0.37
C THR A 64 4.29 -15.50 -0.74
N GLY A 65 4.68 -14.22 -0.76
CA GLY A 65 5.45 -13.62 -1.85
C GLY A 65 4.60 -13.28 -3.09
N GLU A 66 3.29 -13.54 -3.05
CA GLU A 66 2.38 -13.27 -4.16
C GLU A 66 2.20 -11.77 -4.39
N VAL A 67 2.34 -11.33 -5.64
CA VAL A 67 2.05 -9.95 -6.04
C VAL A 67 0.60 -9.86 -6.51
N LEU A 68 -0.25 -9.23 -5.71
CA LEU A 68 -1.68 -9.03 -6.00
C LEU A 68 -1.92 -7.94 -7.04
N TYR A 69 -1.05 -6.93 -7.06
CA TYR A 69 -1.14 -5.82 -7.98
C TYR A 69 0.24 -5.29 -8.30
N ARG A 70 0.47 -4.93 -9.56
CA ARG A 70 1.64 -4.17 -10.01
C ARG A 70 1.20 -3.15 -11.04
N SER A 71 1.62 -1.91 -10.85
CA SER A 71 1.39 -0.81 -11.80
C SER A 71 2.09 -1.12 -13.12
N ARG A 72 1.35 -0.98 -14.23
CA ARG A 72 1.92 -1.10 -15.58
C ARG A 72 2.87 0.04 -15.94
N ARG A 73 2.75 1.18 -15.26
CA ARG A 73 3.60 2.37 -15.50
C ARG A 73 5.03 2.19 -14.98
N HIS A 74 5.23 1.18 -14.12
CA HIS A 74 6.48 0.86 -13.45
C HIS A 74 6.92 -0.59 -13.72
N GLY A 75 6.38 -1.22 -14.77
CA GLY A 75 6.88 -2.50 -15.28
C GLY A 75 8.25 -2.35 -15.94
N PRO A 76 9.00 -3.45 -16.14
CA PRO A 76 10.24 -3.43 -16.92
C PRO A 76 10.02 -2.93 -18.36
#